data_AF-A0A210QDC5-F1
#
_entry.id   AF-A0A210QDC5-F1
#
_cell.length_a   1.000
_cell.length_b   1.000
_cell.length_c   1.000
_cell.angle_alpha   90.00
_cell.angle_beta   90.00
_cell.angle_gamma   90.00
#
_symmetry.space_group_name_H-M   'P 1'
#
loop_
_entity.id
_entity.type
_entity.pdbx_description
1 polymer ?
#
loop_
_entity_poly.entity_id
_entity_poly.type
_entity_poly.pdbx_seq_one_letter_code
_entity_poly.pdbx_strand_id
1 'polypeptide(L)'
;MTTAVIFGSSYIERLRRFCDDNLETPCTTVLCGRGGLRTDRKLQPTLKKALAAAPDIAFINIGGNDIEAESKPRDIFNRIVSLVEICAAPELQEY
;
A
#
# COMPACT_ATOMS: atom_id res chain seq x y z
N MET A 1 -6.57 -19.86 -4.03
CA MET A 1 -5.29 -19.44 -4.64
C MET A 1 -4.83 -18.23 -3.84
N THR A 2 -3.59 -18.22 -3.34
CA THR A 2 -3.10 -17.12 -2.51
C THR A 2 -3.02 -15.84 -3.33
N THR A 3 -3.53 -14.74 -2.77
CA THR A 3 -3.49 -13.41 -3.38
C THR A 3 -2.56 -12.50 -2.57
N ALA A 4 -1.62 -11.85 -3.24
CA ALA A 4 -0.75 -10.84 -2.66
C ALA A 4 -1.07 -9.46 -3.23
N VAL A 5 -1.13 -8.44 -2.38
CA VAL A 5 -1.15 -7.05 -2.82
C VAL A 5 0.21 -6.42 -2.59
N ILE A 6 0.68 -5.66 -3.58
CA ILE A 6 1.86 -4.81 -3.43
C ILE A 6 1.39 -3.37 -3.53
N PHE A 7 1.30 -2.70 -2.38
CA PHE A 7 0.80 -1.35 -2.26
C PHE A 7 1.95 -0.37 -2.05
N GLY A 8 1.94 0.76 -2.77
CA GLY A 8 2.95 1.78 -2.54
C GLY A 8 2.92 2.96 -3.48
N SER A 9 3.98 3.76 -3.41
CA SER A 9 4.04 5.05 -4.11
C SER A 9 4.53 4.93 -5.57
N SER A 10 5.39 5.86 -6.00
CA SER A 10 5.95 5.91 -7.36
C SER A 10 6.78 4.67 -7.71
N TYR A 11 7.46 4.05 -6.74
CA TYR A 11 8.24 2.83 -6.96
C TYR A 11 7.35 1.68 -7.45
N ILE A 12 6.23 1.43 -6.77
CA ILE A 12 5.29 0.37 -7.16
C ILE A 12 4.59 0.69 -8.48
N GLU A 13 4.25 1.94 -8.76
CA GLU A 13 3.66 2.31 -10.05
C GLU A 13 4.64 2.11 -11.21
N ARG A 14 5.94 2.37 -10.99
CA ARG A 14 6.98 2.09 -11.99
C ARG A 14 7.20 0.59 -12.15
N LEU A 15 7.21 -0.16 -11.04
CA LEU A 15 7.32 -1.62 -11.07
C LEU A 15 6.18 -2.23 -11.90
N ARG A 16 4.95 -1.79 -11.66
CA ARG A 16 3.76 -2.22 -12.43
C ARG A 16 3.92 -2.00 -13.93
N ARG A 17 4.43 -0.83 -14.33
CA ARG A 17 4.68 -0.53 -15.75
C ARG A 17 5.83 -1.38 -16.33
N PHE A 18 6.87 -1.59 -15.53
CA PHE A 18 8.05 -2.35 -15.95
C PHE A 18 7.72 -3.82 -16.21
N CYS A 19 6.86 -4.42 -15.38
CA CYS A 19 6.48 -5.83 -15.48
C CYS A 19 5.13 -6.06 -16.19
N ASP A 20 4.54 -5.03 -16.80
CA ASP A 20 3.21 -5.08 -17.41
C ASP A 20 2.13 -5.74 -16.52
N ASP A 21 2.08 -5.30 -15.25
CA ASP A 21 1.19 -5.80 -14.20
C ASP A 21 1.41 -7.28 -13.80
N ASN A 22 2.43 -7.96 -14.33
CA ASN A 22 2.73 -9.36 -14.03
C ASN A 22 4.15 -9.56 -13.47
N LEU A 23 4.27 -9.90 -12.19
CA LEU A 23 5.55 -10.20 -11.54
C LEU A 23 6.02 -11.65 -11.69
N GLU A 24 5.26 -12.51 -12.37
CA GLU A 24 5.55 -13.94 -12.54
C GLU A 24 5.80 -14.67 -11.21
N THR A 25 5.08 -14.27 -10.17
CA THR A 25 5.13 -14.90 -8.85
C THR A 25 4.23 -16.14 -8.83
N PRO A 26 4.48 -17.09 -7.91
CA PRO A 26 3.64 -18.29 -7.76
C PRO A 26 2.23 -18.00 -7.20
N CYS A 27 1.92 -16.74 -6.89
CA CYS A 27 0.62 -16.29 -6.37
C CYS A 27 0.00 -15.22 -7.28
N THR A 28 -1.32 -15.02 -7.17
CA THR A 28 -1.96 -13.90 -7.85
C THR A 28 -1.48 -12.62 -7.21
N THR A 29 -0.82 -11.74 -7.97
CA THR A 29 -0.30 -10.48 -7.45
C THR A 29 -1.08 -9.30 -8.00
N VAL A 30 -1.50 -8.40 -7.13
CA VAL A 30 -2.18 -7.16 -7.48
C VAL A 30 -1.28 -5.97 -7.17
N LEU A 31 -0.85 -5.24 -8.19
CA LEU A 31 -0.01 -4.05 -8.03
C LEU A 31 -0.88 -2.79 -7.85
N CYS A 32 -0.68 -2.13 -6.72
CA CYS A 32 -1.41 -0.95 -6.28
C CYS A 32 -0.44 0.21 -6.05
N GLY A 33 0.11 0.72 -7.15
CA GLY A 33 1.03 1.86 -7.15
C GLY A 33 0.36 3.19 -7.49
N ARG A 34 0.81 4.29 -6.87
CA ARG A 34 0.48 5.65 -7.33
C ARG A 34 1.57 6.67 -6.93
N GLY A 35 1.93 7.58 -7.83
CA GLY A 35 2.88 8.65 -7.50
C GLY A 35 2.37 9.54 -6.35
N GLY A 36 3.25 9.90 -5.42
CA GLY A 36 2.96 10.86 -4.35
C GLY A 36 2.11 10.34 -3.19
N LEU A 37 1.94 9.02 -3.04
CA LEU A 37 1.23 8.49 -1.87
C LEU A 37 1.98 8.81 -0.58
N ARG A 38 1.23 9.30 0.40
CA ARG A 38 1.65 9.59 1.77
C ARG A 38 0.85 8.75 2.76
N THR A 39 1.41 8.52 3.94
CA THR A 39 0.79 7.75 5.04
C THR A 39 -0.27 8.53 5.81
N ASP A 40 -0.24 9.87 5.75
CA ASP A 40 -1.19 10.76 6.41
C ASP A 40 -2.60 10.77 5.76
N ARG A 41 -2.73 10.26 4.53
CA ARG A 41 -3.99 10.20 3.79
C ARG A 41 -4.58 8.78 3.83
N LYS A 42 -5.49 8.53 4.77
CA LYS A 42 -6.08 7.20 4.98
C LYS A 42 -7.13 6.78 3.93
N LEU A 43 -7.76 7.72 3.22
CA LEU A 43 -8.83 7.44 2.25
C LEU A 43 -8.39 7.68 0.81
N GLN A 44 -7.51 6.80 0.31
CA GLN A 44 -7.02 6.90 -1.06
C GLN A 44 -7.67 5.85 -1.96
N PRO A 45 -8.07 6.18 -3.20
CA PRO A 45 -8.60 5.19 -4.15
C PRO A 45 -7.66 4.00 -4.37
N THR A 46 -6.34 4.23 -4.34
CA THR A 46 -5.33 3.18 -4.47
C THR A 46 -5.34 2.22 -3.28
N LEU A 47 -5.56 2.73 -2.06
CA LEU A 47 -5.71 1.88 -0.88
C LEU A 47 -7.03 1.10 -0.94
N LYS A 48 -8.13 1.72 -1.36
CA LYS A 48 -9.40 1.02 -1.59
C LYS A 48 -9.27 -0.11 -2.61
N LYS A 49 -8.55 0.11 -3.71
CA LYS A 49 -8.23 -0.94 -4.69
C LYS A 49 -7.45 -2.09 -4.04
N ALA A 50 -6.47 -1.77 -3.19
CA ALA A 50 -5.67 -2.77 -2.50
C ALA A 50 -6.51 -3.62 -1.53
N LEU A 51 -7.42 -2.99 -0.78
CA LEU A 51 -8.32 -3.68 0.15
C LEU A 51 -9.37 -4.51 -0.59
N ALA A 52 -9.94 -3.99 -1.68
CA ALA A 52 -10.94 -4.68 -2.50
C ALA A 52 -10.40 -5.96 -3.18
N ALA A 53 -9.07 -6.10 -3.28
CA ALA A 53 -8.43 -7.32 -3.74
C ALA A 53 -8.51 -8.49 -2.72
N ALA A 54 -8.98 -8.23 -1.49
CA ALA A 54 -9.04 -9.19 -0.38
C ALA A 54 -7.76 -10.05 -0.27
N PRO A 55 -6.58 -9.42 -0.14
CA PRO A 55 -5.31 -10.14 -0.22
C PRO A 55 -5.02 -10.95 1.05
N ASP A 56 -4.42 -12.13 0.88
CA ASP A 56 -3.87 -12.94 1.98
C ASP A 56 -2.54 -12.36 2.49
N ILE A 57 -1.81 -11.65 1.61
CA ILE A 57 -0.48 -11.10 1.88
C ILE A 57 -0.43 -9.64 1.41
N ALA A 58 0.11 -8.74 2.23
CA ALA A 58 0.34 -7.36 1.85
C ALA A 58 1.82 -6.97 1.94
N PHE A 59 2.38 -6.47 0.84
CA PHE A 59 3.65 -5.77 0.81
C PHE A 59 3.39 -4.26 0.74
N ILE A 60 3.92 -3.49 1.69
CA ILE A 60 3.65 -2.06 1.83
C ILE A 60 4.95 -1.27 1.64
N ASN A 61 5.00 -0.45 0.60
CA ASN A 61 6.11 0.46 0.30
C ASN A 61 5.62 1.91 0.26
N ILE A 62 5.62 2.56 1.43
CA ILE A 62 5.15 3.95 1.61
C ILE A 62 6.00 4.65 2.69
N GLY A 63 5.78 5.95 2.90
CA GLY A 63 6.51 6.75 3.89
C GLY A 63 7.57 7.66 3.27
N GLY A 64 8.08 7.33 2.08
CA GLY A 64 9.09 8.15 1.41
C GLY A 64 8.62 9.58 1.10
N ASN A 65 7.34 9.77 0.76
CA ASN A 65 6.76 11.09 0.50
C ASN A 65 6.30 11.83 1.78
N ASP A 66 6.44 11.19 2.95
CA ASP A 66 6.12 11.75 4.26
C ASP A 66 7.36 12.36 4.95
N ILE A 67 8.53 12.23 4.32
CA ILE A 67 9.78 12.78 4.84
C ILE A 67 9.80 14.29 4.57
N GLU A 68 9.73 15.05 5.65
CA GLU A 68 9.92 16.49 5.74
C GLU A 68 11.15 16.74 6.64
N ALA A 69 11.68 17.97 6.69
CA ALA A 69 12.89 18.26 7.46
C ALA A 69 12.75 17.96 8.97
N GLU A 70 11.53 18.00 9.50
CA GLU A 70 11.21 17.83 10.91
C GLU A 70 10.61 16.46 11.22
N SER A 71 10.45 15.60 10.19
CA SER A 71 9.84 14.28 10.35
C SER A 71 10.59 13.43 11.37
N LYS A 72 9.84 12.82 12.30
CA LYS A 72 10.38 11.83 13.22
C LYS A 72 10.12 10.42 12.67
N PRO A 73 11.11 9.52 12.70
CA PRO A 73 10.92 8.14 12.24
C PRO A 73 9.73 7.44 12.91
N ARG A 74 9.51 7.71 14.21
CA ARG A 74 8.39 7.16 14.98
C ARG A 74 7.03 7.54 14.41
N ASP A 75 6.88 8.77 13.92
CA ASP A 75 5.59 9.26 13.42
C ASP A 75 5.22 8.55 12.11
N ILE A 76 6.18 8.42 11.19
CA ILE A 76 5.98 7.70 9.93
C ILE A 76 5.71 6.22 10.21
N PHE A 77 6.50 5.60 11.10
CA PHE A 77 6.30 4.21 11.50
C PHE A 77 4.90 3.96 12.05
N ASN A 78 4.44 4.77 13.01
CA ASN A 78 3.12 4.63 13.60
C ASN A 78 2.01 4.74 12.54
N ARG A 79 2.16 5.64 11.56
CA ARG A 79 1.19 5.77 10.47
C ARG A 79 1.16 4.54 9.55
N ILE A 80 2.32 3.94 9.27
CA ILE A 80 2.40 2.67 8.53
C ILE A 80 1.70 1.56 9.31
N VAL A 81 1.93 1.44 10.62
CA VAL A 81 1.24 0.47 11.48
C VAL A 81 -0.27 0.66 11.44
N SER A 82 -0.76 1.90 11.57
CA SER A 82 -2.20 2.18 11.45
C SER A 82 -2.78 1.81 10.09
N LEU A 83 -2.01 1.91 8.99
CA LEU A 83 -2.45 1.42 7.68
C LEU A 83 -2.56 -0.11 7.65
N VAL A 84 -1.66 -0.83 8.33
CA VAL A 84 -1.71 -2.29 8.46
C VAL A 84 -2.95 -2.73 9.24
N GLU A 85 -3.25 -2.06 10.36
CA GLU A 85 -4.46 -2.35 11.17
C GLU A 85 -5.74 -2.19 10.33
N ILE A 86 -5.79 -1.14 9.50
CA ILE A 86 -6.88 -0.93 8.54
C ILE A 86 -6.97 -2.07 7.51
N CYS A 87 -5.83 -2.58 7.04
CA CYS A 87 -5.81 -3.70 6.11
C CYS A 87 -6.21 -5.03 6.75
N ALA A 88 -6.01 -5.18 8.06
CA ALA A 88 -6.38 -6.37 8.81
C ALA A 88 -7.86 -6.39 9.22
N ALA A 89 -8.52 -5.23 9.29
CA ALA A 89 -9.94 -5.10 9.62
C ALA A 89 -10.67 -4.09 8.70
N PRO A 90 -10.85 -4.41 7.40
CA PRO A 90 -11.49 -3.52 6.43
C PRO A 90 -12.90 -3.08 6.82
N GLU A 91 -13.64 -3.93 7.55
CA GLU A 91 -15.00 -3.69 8.06
C GLU A 91 -15.11 -2.54 9.06
N LEU A 92 -14.00 -2.06 9.63
CA LEU A 92 -13.98 -0.94 10.57
C LEU A 92 -13.91 0.43 9.88
N GLN A 93 -13.95 0.49 8.53
CA GLN A 93 -13.83 1.73 7.76
C GLN A 93 -15.14 2.54 7.59
N GLU A 94 -16.30 2.05 8.06
CA GLU A 94 -17.60 2.72 7.84
C GLU A 94 -18.00 3.77 8.90
N TYR A 95 -17.12 4.13 9.85
CA TYR A 95 -17.38 5.18 10.86
C TYR A 95 -16.37 6.33 10.81
#